data_AF-A0A088AZ33-F1
#
_entry.id   AF-A0A088AZ33-F1
#
_cell.length_a   1.000
_cell.length_b   1.000
_cell.length_c   1.000
_cell.angle_alpha   90.00
_cell.angle_beta   90.00
_cell.angle_gamma   90.00
#
_symmetry.space_group_name_H-M   'P 1'
#
loop_
_entity.id
_entity.type
_entity.pdbx_description
1 polymer ?
#
loop_
_entity_poly.entity_id
_entity_poly.type
_entity_poly.pdbx_seq_one_letter_code
_entity_poly.pdbx_strand_id
1 'polypeptide(L)'
;WLCIPLFVKLFSFNLGLLFFLCCTSLGVYTVMIAGWSSNSNYALLGGLRAVAQTISYEVSMALVLLSFVFLIGSYNILDFFYYQKSIWFLVILFPISLVWFCICLAETNRTPFDFAEGESELVSGFNIEYSSGGFALIFMAEYASILFMSMLFCVIFLGCDVFNVMFYVKLTFISFVFIWARGTLPRFRYDKLMYLAWK
;
A
#
# COMPACT_ATOMS: atom_id res chain seq x y z
N TRP A 1 3.25 10.87 -0.45
CA TRP A 1 3.27 11.92 0.59
C TRP A 1 2.80 13.29 0.11
N LEU A 2 3.14 13.76 -1.11
CA LEU A 2 2.71 15.09 -1.58
C LEU A 2 1.19 15.28 -1.76
N CYS A 3 0.45 14.19 -1.97
CA CYS A 3 -1.01 14.24 -2.13
C CYS A 3 -1.78 14.35 -0.82
N ILE A 4 -1.08 14.37 0.31
CA ILE A 4 -1.74 14.34 1.62
C ILE A 4 -2.43 15.68 1.84
N PRO A 5 -3.72 15.67 2.21
CA PRO A 5 -4.37 16.86 2.71
C PRO A 5 -3.70 17.24 4.04
N LEU A 6 -2.87 18.28 4.05
CA LEU A 6 -2.23 18.83 5.26
C LEU A 6 -2.70 20.27 5.48
N PHE A 7 -2.60 20.74 6.73
CA PHE A 7 -2.92 22.12 7.15
C PHE A 7 -2.28 23.19 6.25
N VAL A 8 -1.01 22.99 5.91
CA VAL A 8 -0.32 23.80 4.90
C VAL A 8 -0.38 23.02 3.59
N LYS A 9 -1.19 23.50 2.65
CA LYS A 9 -1.22 22.99 1.28
C LYS A 9 0.15 23.23 0.65
N LEU A 10 1.02 22.22 0.66
CA LEU A 10 2.28 22.27 -0.10
C LEU A 10 1.99 22.25 -1.60
N PHE A 11 1.08 21.37 -2.05
CA PHE A 11 0.53 21.35 -3.40
C PHE A 11 -0.93 20.90 -3.35
N SER A 12 -1.80 21.55 -4.13
CA SER A 12 -3.17 21.08 -4.35
C SER A 12 -3.29 20.37 -5.70
N PHE A 13 -3.42 19.05 -5.66
CA PHE A 13 -3.69 18.27 -6.86
C PHE A 13 -5.20 18.11 -7.04
N ASN A 14 -5.74 18.59 -8.17
CA ASN A 14 -7.11 18.29 -8.57
C ASN A 14 -7.29 16.79 -8.89
N LEU A 15 -6.23 16.14 -9.33
CA LEU A 15 -6.18 14.71 -9.68
C LEU A 15 -5.34 13.92 -8.67
N GLY A 16 -5.61 14.10 -7.37
CA GLY A 16 -4.82 13.50 -6.30
C GLY A 16 -4.80 11.96 -6.33
N LEU A 17 -5.94 11.32 -6.55
CA LEU A 17 -6.03 9.86 -6.62
C LEU A 17 -5.31 9.26 -7.84
N LEU A 18 -5.36 9.93 -9.00
CA LEU A 18 -4.65 9.48 -10.20
C LEU A 18 -3.14 9.62 -10.03
N PHE A 19 -2.68 10.73 -9.44
CA PHE A 19 -1.25 10.90 -9.15
C PHE A 19 -0.74 9.79 -8.21
N PHE A 20 -1.55 9.40 -7.21
CA PHE A 20 -1.21 8.27 -6.34
C PHE A 20 -0.96 6.98 -7.15
N LEU A 21 -1.85 6.63 -8.07
CA LEU A 21 -1.70 5.45 -8.94
C LEU A 21 -0.45 5.53 -9.84
N CYS A 22 -0.11 6.73 -10.32
CA CYS A 22 1.13 6.92 -11.09
C CYS A 22 2.39 6.70 -10.23
N CYS A 23 2.36 7.09 -8.96
CA CYS A 23 3.50 6.89 -8.06
C CYS A 23 3.68 5.42 -7.65
N THR A 24 2.60 4.69 -7.41
CA THR A 24 2.68 3.25 -7.07
C THR A 24 3.21 2.43 -8.23
N SER A 25 2.73 2.69 -9.45
CA SER A 25 3.24 2.02 -10.66
C SER A 25 4.73 2.30 -10.95
N LEU A 26 5.24 3.48 -10.58
CA LEU A 26 6.68 3.75 -10.65
C LEU A 26 7.51 2.97 -9.63
N GLY A 27 6.92 2.61 -8.48
CA GLY A 27 7.59 1.83 -7.43
C GLY A 27 7.96 0.41 -7.86
N VAL A 28 7.24 -0.17 -8.82
CA VAL A 28 7.54 -1.51 -9.36
C VAL A 28 8.93 -1.57 -10.00
N TYR A 29 9.33 -0.50 -10.70
CA TYR A 29 10.63 -0.45 -11.37
C TYR A 29 11.80 -0.45 -10.39
N THR A 30 11.66 0.14 -9.20
CA THR A 30 12.75 0.19 -8.23
C THR A 30 13.08 -1.20 -7.70
N VAL A 31 12.05 -2.02 -7.41
CA VAL A 31 12.22 -3.41 -6.98
C VAL A 31 12.81 -4.27 -8.09
N MET A 32 12.37 -4.09 -9.34
CA MET A 32 12.90 -4.82 -10.49
C MET A 32 14.38 -4.52 -10.73
N ILE A 33 14.75 -3.23 -10.74
CA ILE A 33 16.14 -2.81 -10.96
C ILE A 33 17.03 -3.28 -9.82
N ALA A 34 16.53 -3.22 -8.57
CA ALA A 34 17.27 -3.69 -7.41
C ALA A 34 17.54 -5.21 -7.46
N GLY A 35 16.54 -6.00 -7.86
CA GLY A 35 16.72 -7.44 -8.05
C GLY A 35 17.66 -7.79 -9.20
N TRP A 36 17.58 -7.06 -10.32
CA TRP A 36 18.44 -7.32 -11.49
C TRP A 36 19.89 -6.87 -11.29
N SER A 37 20.12 -5.75 -10.59
CA SER A 37 21.48 -5.26 -10.33
C SER A 37 22.29 -6.17 -9.42
N SER A 38 21.62 -6.93 -8.55
CA SER A 38 22.21 -7.84 -7.58
C SER A 38 22.67 -9.20 -8.14
N ASN A 39 22.76 -9.34 -9.47
CA ASN A 39 23.40 -10.43 -10.23
C ASN A 39 23.38 -11.87 -9.63
N SER A 40 22.32 -12.23 -8.90
CA SER A 40 22.17 -13.51 -8.22
C SER A 40 20.81 -14.10 -8.58
N ASN A 41 20.79 -15.39 -8.90
CA ASN A 41 19.60 -16.05 -9.41
C ASN A 41 18.42 -15.97 -8.42
N TYR A 42 18.70 -16.03 -7.11
CA TYR A 42 17.67 -15.93 -6.08
C TYR A 42 17.08 -14.52 -5.95
N ALA A 43 17.92 -13.48 -6.00
CA ALA A 43 17.44 -12.10 -5.93
C ALA A 43 16.64 -11.72 -7.18
N LEU A 44 17.06 -12.18 -8.36
CA LEU A 44 16.31 -12.00 -9.60
C LEU A 44 14.93 -12.68 -9.53
N LEU A 45 14.86 -13.92 -9.03
CA LEU A 45 13.58 -14.63 -8.85
C LEU A 45 12.68 -13.94 -7.83
N GLY A 46 13.24 -13.42 -6.73
CA GLY A 46 12.51 -12.62 -5.74
C GLY A 46 11.95 -11.33 -6.34
N GLY A 47 12.77 -10.60 -7.10
CA GLY A 47 12.36 -9.39 -7.81
C GLY A 47 11.24 -9.65 -8.83
N LEU A 48 11.34 -10.72 -9.62
CA LEU A 48 10.29 -11.09 -10.58
C LEU A 48 8.96 -11.47 -9.92
N ARG A 49 9.01 -12.19 -8.79
CA ARG A 49 7.81 -12.51 -7.99
C ARG A 49 7.16 -11.25 -7.42
N ALA A 50 7.97 -10.34 -6.90
CA ALA A 50 7.49 -9.06 -6.39
C ALA A 50 6.81 -8.24 -7.49
N VAL A 51 7.40 -8.13 -8.68
CA VAL A 51 6.81 -7.43 -9.83
C VAL A 51 5.49 -8.06 -10.27
N ALA A 52 5.43 -9.39 -10.33
CA ALA A 52 4.18 -10.06 -10.70
C ALA A 52 3.06 -9.83 -9.66
N GLN A 53 3.43 -9.84 -8.37
CA GLN A 53 2.53 -9.45 -7.29
C GLN A 53 2.07 -8.01 -7.45
N THR A 54 2.99 -7.07 -7.71
CA THR A 54 2.64 -5.65 -7.80
C THR A 54 1.63 -5.34 -8.90
N ILE A 55 1.86 -5.87 -10.09
CA ILE A 55 0.96 -5.71 -11.22
C ILE A 55 -0.42 -6.32 -10.92
N SER A 56 -0.46 -7.46 -10.23
CA SER A 56 -1.72 -8.15 -9.95
C SER A 56 -2.65 -7.36 -9.02
N TYR A 57 -2.11 -6.79 -7.94
CA TYR A 57 -2.94 -6.01 -7.02
C TYR A 57 -3.23 -4.61 -7.54
N GLU A 58 -2.37 -4.01 -8.39
CA GLU A 58 -2.60 -2.66 -8.95
C GLU A 58 -3.91 -2.57 -9.73
N VAL A 59 -4.23 -3.61 -10.51
CA VAL A 59 -5.51 -3.68 -11.25
C VAL A 59 -6.68 -3.65 -10.27
N SER A 60 -6.62 -4.46 -9.21
CA SER A 60 -7.67 -4.48 -8.18
C SER A 60 -7.76 -3.17 -7.39
N MET A 61 -6.62 -2.53 -7.13
CA MET A 61 -6.52 -1.24 -6.44
C MET A 61 -7.20 -0.14 -7.25
N ALA A 62 -6.92 -0.07 -8.56
CA ALA A 62 -7.52 0.91 -9.45
C ALA A 62 -9.05 0.75 -9.51
N LEU A 63 -9.56 -0.49 -9.58
CA LEU A 63 -11.00 -0.77 -9.59
C LEU A 63 -11.68 -0.38 -8.26
N VAL A 64 -11.05 -0.68 -7.12
CA VAL A 64 -11.57 -0.28 -5.81
C VAL A 64 -11.57 1.24 -5.67
N LEU A 65 -10.50 1.94 -6.07
CA LEU A 65 -10.47 3.41 -6.07
C LEU A 65 -11.52 4.03 -6.97
N LEU A 66 -11.76 3.44 -8.15
CA LEU A 66 -12.80 3.90 -9.07
C LEU A 66 -14.18 3.89 -8.40
N SER A 67 -14.49 2.87 -7.59
CA SER A 67 -15.77 2.80 -6.86
C SER A 67 -15.97 4.00 -5.91
N PHE A 68 -14.89 4.50 -5.29
CA PHE A 68 -14.94 5.70 -4.44
C PHE A 68 -15.06 6.99 -5.25
N VAL A 69 -14.39 7.07 -6.40
CA VAL A 69 -14.50 8.21 -7.31
C VAL A 69 -15.96 8.39 -7.75
N PHE A 70 -16.69 7.30 -8.03
CA PHE A 70 -18.11 7.39 -8.37
C PHE A 70 -18.97 7.95 -7.24
N LEU A 71 -18.64 7.66 -5.97
CA LEU A 71 -19.41 8.15 -4.83
C LEU A 71 -19.18 9.64 -4.54
N ILE A 72 -17.97 10.13 -4.80
CA ILE A 72 -17.55 11.52 -4.49
C ILE A 72 -17.78 12.45 -5.69
N GLY A 73 -17.68 11.91 -6.91
CA GLY A 73 -17.75 12.68 -8.15
C GLY A 73 -16.47 13.47 -8.46
N SER A 74 -15.38 13.26 -7.71
CA SER A 74 -14.11 13.95 -7.91
C SER A 74 -12.90 13.05 -7.59
N TYR A 75 -11.72 13.46 -8.05
CA TYR A 75 -10.43 12.78 -7.80
C TYR A 75 -9.60 13.45 -6.70
N ASN A 76 -10.13 14.50 -6.08
CA ASN A 76 -9.41 15.27 -5.06
C ASN A 76 -9.59 14.60 -3.69
N ILE A 77 -8.47 14.38 -3.01
CA ILE A 77 -8.42 13.66 -1.73
C ILE A 77 -9.10 14.47 -0.61
N LEU A 78 -9.11 15.81 -0.71
CA LEU A 78 -9.80 16.66 0.27
C LEU A 78 -11.32 16.47 0.26
N ASP A 79 -11.90 16.05 -0.86
CA ASP A 79 -13.35 15.96 -0.99
C ASP A 79 -13.92 14.81 -0.14
N PHE A 80 -13.10 13.81 0.20
CA PHE A 80 -13.44 12.77 1.17
C PHE A 80 -13.81 13.34 2.55
N PHE A 81 -13.21 14.47 2.96
CA PHE A 81 -13.57 15.13 4.22
C PHE A 81 -15.02 15.64 4.21
N TYR A 82 -15.46 16.21 3.09
CA TYR A 82 -16.80 16.78 2.98
C TYR A 82 -17.89 15.71 2.93
N TYR A 83 -17.67 14.62 2.18
CA TYR A 83 -18.66 13.56 2.03
C TYR A 83 -18.76 12.62 3.23
N GLN A 84 -17.70 12.49 4.03
CA GLN A 84 -17.69 11.60 5.21
C GLN A 84 -18.13 12.28 6.51
N LYS A 85 -18.72 13.48 6.43
CA LYS A 85 -19.10 14.27 7.61
C LYS A 85 -20.21 13.61 8.45
N SER A 86 -21.14 12.91 7.80
CA SER A 86 -22.30 12.28 8.48
C SER A 86 -22.03 10.84 8.88
N ILE A 87 -21.67 9.99 7.91
CA ILE A 87 -21.41 8.57 8.10
C ILE A 87 -20.07 8.24 7.43
N TRP A 88 -19.25 7.46 8.12
CA TRP A 88 -17.99 6.96 7.56
C TRP A 88 -18.23 5.93 6.47
N PHE A 89 -17.42 5.99 5.41
CA PHE A 89 -17.49 5.01 4.32
C PHE A 89 -17.16 3.59 4.77
N LEU A 90 -16.47 3.40 5.91
CA LEU A 90 -16.27 2.09 6.49
C LEU A 90 -17.60 1.37 6.78
N VAL A 91 -18.63 2.09 7.23
CA VAL A 91 -19.93 1.51 7.55
C VAL A 91 -20.72 1.20 6.29
N ILE A 92 -20.67 2.09 5.30
CA ILE A 92 -21.42 1.94 4.04
C ILE A 92 -20.81 0.84 3.16
N LEU A 93 -19.48 0.77 3.11
CA LEU A 93 -18.73 -0.06 2.17
C LEU A 93 -17.83 -1.05 2.91
N PHE A 94 -18.38 -1.69 3.95
CA PHE A 94 -17.62 -2.60 4.78
C PHE A 94 -16.88 -3.70 3.99
N PRO A 95 -17.50 -4.40 3.01
CA PRO A 95 -16.78 -5.42 2.22
C PRO A 95 -15.61 -4.85 1.43
N ILE A 96 -15.79 -3.66 0.83
CA ILE A 96 -14.75 -3.00 0.03
C ILE A 96 -13.62 -2.51 0.95
N SER A 97 -13.92 -2.12 2.18
CA SER A 97 -12.89 -1.76 3.17
C SER A 97 -11.95 -2.92 3.51
N LEU A 98 -12.49 -4.15 3.58
CA LEU A 98 -11.69 -5.34 3.81
C LEU A 98 -10.82 -5.67 2.59
N VAL A 99 -11.38 -5.59 1.38
CA VAL A 99 -10.62 -5.79 0.13
C VAL A 99 -9.50 -4.77 0.01
N TRP A 100 -9.79 -3.49 0.27
CA TRP A 100 -8.79 -2.43 0.29
C TRP A 100 -7.69 -2.69 1.31
N PHE A 101 -8.03 -3.13 2.52
CA PHE A 101 -7.03 -3.50 3.52
C PHE A 101 -6.11 -4.64 3.05
N CYS A 102 -6.67 -5.68 2.42
CA CYS A 102 -5.88 -6.76 1.80
C CYS A 102 -4.95 -6.23 0.70
N ILE A 103 -5.43 -5.31 -0.14
CA ILE A 103 -4.62 -4.67 -1.20
C ILE A 103 -3.49 -3.84 -0.59
N CYS A 104 -3.75 -3.06 0.47
CA CYS A 104 -2.70 -2.29 1.13
C CYS A 104 -1.63 -3.18 1.77
N LEU A 105 -2.02 -4.33 2.33
CA LEU A 105 -1.06 -5.33 2.81
C LEU A 105 -0.20 -5.89 1.66
N ALA A 106 -0.85 -6.21 0.53
CA ALA A 106 -0.18 -6.74 -0.65
C ALA A 106 0.82 -5.75 -1.26
N GLU A 107 0.49 -4.45 -1.30
CA GLU A 107 1.41 -3.41 -1.79
C GLU A 107 2.65 -3.28 -0.92
N THR A 108 2.48 -3.30 0.40
CA THR A 108 3.61 -3.14 1.30
C THR A 108 4.55 -4.35 1.34
N ASN A 109 4.29 -5.39 0.54
CA ASN A 109 5.03 -6.65 0.50
C ASN A 109 5.23 -7.27 1.90
N ARG A 110 4.26 -7.07 2.80
CA ARG A 110 4.35 -7.58 4.18
C ARG A 110 3.48 -8.81 4.38
N THR A 111 3.88 -9.60 5.36
CA THR A 111 3.18 -10.83 5.76
C THR A 111 1.71 -10.51 6.03
N PRO A 112 0.77 -11.25 5.41
CA PRO A 112 0.96 -12.59 4.85
C PRO A 112 1.37 -12.64 3.36
N PHE A 113 1.57 -11.50 2.70
CA PHE A 113 1.91 -11.39 1.27
C PHE A 113 3.37 -10.99 1.01
N ASP A 114 4.27 -11.49 1.86
CA ASP A 114 5.71 -11.23 1.80
C ASP A 114 6.43 -12.28 0.93
N PHE A 115 6.27 -12.15 -0.40
CA PHE A 115 6.89 -13.04 -1.38
C PHE A 115 8.24 -12.53 -1.89
N ALA A 116 8.48 -11.22 -1.76
CA ALA A 116 9.69 -10.55 -2.20
C ALA A 116 10.88 -10.86 -1.29
N GLU A 117 10.66 -10.95 0.04
CA GLU A 117 11.74 -11.20 1.02
C GLU A 117 11.80 -12.66 1.50
N GLY A 118 10.83 -13.50 1.10
CA GLY A 118 10.56 -14.83 1.66
C GLY A 118 11.77 -15.62 2.18
N GLU A 119 12.11 -15.43 3.46
CA GLU A 119 13.36 -15.90 4.07
C GLU A 119 13.52 -17.43 3.99
N SER A 120 12.39 -18.15 4.03
CA SER A 120 12.36 -19.61 3.95
C SER A 120 12.64 -20.16 2.55
N GLU A 121 12.41 -19.36 1.51
CA GLU A 121 12.53 -19.80 0.11
C GLU A 121 13.70 -19.13 -0.62
N LEU A 122 14.01 -17.87 -0.27
CA LEU A 122 14.94 -17.01 -1.00
C LEU A 122 16.04 -16.44 -0.11
N VAL A 123 16.18 -16.91 1.14
CA VAL A 123 17.17 -16.47 2.17
C VAL A 123 16.98 -15.01 2.61
N SER A 124 16.82 -14.06 1.67
CA SER A 124 16.36 -12.67 1.88
C SER A 124 15.91 -11.96 0.58
N GLY A 125 15.70 -12.69 -0.52
CA GLY A 125 15.06 -12.15 -1.72
C GLY A 125 15.87 -11.09 -2.48
N PHE A 126 15.26 -9.95 -2.80
CA PHE A 126 15.91 -8.87 -3.56
C PHE A 126 16.97 -8.07 -2.76
N ASN A 127 17.00 -8.26 -1.43
CA ASN A 127 17.89 -7.54 -0.53
C ASN A 127 19.21 -8.28 -0.22
N ILE A 128 19.46 -9.46 -0.83
CA ILE A 128 20.60 -10.34 -0.49
C ILE A 128 21.95 -9.62 -0.58
N GLU A 129 22.16 -8.79 -1.61
CA GLU A 129 23.46 -8.16 -1.85
C GLU A 129 23.58 -6.73 -1.32
N TYR A 130 22.47 -6.13 -0.88
CA TYR A 130 22.49 -4.77 -0.34
C TYR A 130 23.07 -4.79 1.07
N SER A 131 24.23 -4.16 1.24
CA SER A 131 24.86 -3.99 2.54
C SER A 131 24.54 -2.63 3.15
N SER A 132 24.53 -2.57 4.49
CA SER A 132 24.54 -1.35 5.31
C SER A 132 23.55 -0.25 4.88
N GLY A 133 24.02 0.80 4.22
CA GLY A 133 23.24 1.97 3.84
C GLY A 133 22.18 1.67 2.78
N GLY A 134 22.50 0.83 1.79
CA GLY A 134 21.54 0.42 0.76
C GLY A 134 20.38 -0.37 1.38
N PHE A 135 20.71 -1.29 2.28
CA PHE A 135 19.72 -2.03 3.08
C PHE A 135 18.86 -1.08 3.91
N ALA A 136 19.46 -0.13 4.64
CA ALA A 136 18.72 0.81 5.47
C ALA A 136 17.71 1.66 4.67
N LEU A 137 18.07 2.08 3.46
CA LEU A 137 17.17 2.86 2.59
C LEU A 137 15.94 2.06 2.14
N ILE A 138 16.10 0.77 1.85
CA ILE A 138 15.00 -0.11 1.45
C ILE A 138 14.00 -0.28 2.59
N PHE A 139 14.48 -0.59 3.80
CA PHE A 139 13.60 -0.71 4.97
C PHE A 139 12.91 0.62 5.31
N MET A 140 13.63 1.74 5.25
CA MET A 140 13.00 3.05 5.47
C MET A 140 11.91 3.35 4.43
N ALA A 141 12.12 2.98 3.17
CA ALA A 141 11.12 3.14 2.11
C ALA A 141 9.87 2.26 2.36
N GLU A 142 10.06 1.01 2.78
CA GLU A 142 8.94 0.12 3.13
C GLU A 142 8.16 0.60 4.36
N TYR A 143 8.83 1.06 5.41
CA TYR A 143 8.11 1.62 6.56
C TYR A 143 7.38 2.92 6.20
N ALA A 144 7.97 3.74 5.32
CA ALA A 144 7.29 4.91 4.79
C ALA A 144 6.06 4.53 3.93
N SER A 145 6.11 3.44 3.16
CA SER A 145 4.96 2.98 2.39
C SER A 145 3.84 2.43 3.29
N ILE A 146 4.17 1.73 4.38
CA ILE A 146 3.18 1.28 5.39
C ILE A 146 2.46 2.48 6.01
N LEU A 147 3.20 3.49 6.45
CA LEU A 147 2.59 4.69 7.02
C LEU A 147 1.73 5.42 5.99
N PHE A 148 2.20 5.52 4.75
CA PHE A 148 1.44 6.17 3.68
C PHE A 148 0.14 5.42 3.33
N MET A 149 0.16 4.08 3.26
CA MET A 149 -1.02 3.27 3.01
C MET A 149 -2.01 3.29 4.17
N SER A 150 -1.52 3.26 5.42
CA SER A 150 -2.38 3.43 6.60
C SER A 150 -3.08 4.80 6.62
N MET A 151 -2.39 5.84 6.16
CA MET A 151 -2.96 7.18 6.01
C MET A 151 -4.04 7.20 4.93
N LEU A 152 -3.80 6.59 3.75
CA LEU A 152 -4.82 6.47 2.71
C LEU A 152 -6.06 5.70 3.19
N PHE A 153 -5.89 4.63 3.98
CA PHE A 153 -7.01 3.93 4.60
C PHE A 153 -7.84 4.87 5.48
N CYS A 154 -7.19 5.65 6.35
CA CYS A 154 -7.89 6.60 7.21
C CYS A 154 -8.66 7.66 6.41
N VAL A 155 -8.06 8.18 5.34
CA VAL A 155 -8.68 9.21 4.50
C VAL A 155 -9.87 8.65 3.71
N ILE A 156 -9.76 7.43 3.17
CA ILE A 156 -10.82 6.82 2.36
C ILE A 156 -11.96 6.28 3.23
N PHE A 157 -11.71 5.80 4.45
CA PHE A 157 -12.74 5.10 5.25
C PHE A 157 -13.14 5.75 6.56
N LEU A 158 -12.24 6.42 7.26
CA LEU A 158 -12.40 6.80 8.67
C LEU A 158 -12.59 8.31 8.90
N GLY A 159 -12.97 9.06 7.87
CA GLY A 159 -13.07 10.52 7.95
C GLY A 159 -11.69 11.15 7.77
N CYS A 160 -11.55 11.98 6.75
CA CYS A 160 -10.35 12.79 6.50
C CYS A 160 -10.24 13.99 7.47
N ASP A 161 -10.34 13.73 8.78
CA ASP A 161 -10.33 14.76 9.85
C ASP A 161 -8.92 15.27 10.15
N VAL A 162 -8.15 15.65 9.13
CA VAL A 162 -6.71 16.01 9.25
C VAL A 162 -6.48 17.13 10.28
N PHE A 163 -7.49 17.97 10.49
CA PHE A 163 -7.41 19.10 11.42
C PHE A 163 -7.42 18.69 12.89
N ASN A 164 -7.86 17.48 13.21
CA ASN A 164 -7.99 17.01 14.58
C ASN A 164 -6.88 16.00 14.93
N VAL A 165 -6.37 16.07 16.16
CA VAL A 165 -5.40 15.10 16.70
C VAL A 165 -5.92 13.66 16.58
N MET A 166 -7.25 13.50 16.61
CA MET A 166 -7.91 12.21 16.41
C MET A 166 -7.50 11.50 15.11
N PHE A 167 -7.18 12.23 14.03
CA PHE A 167 -6.72 11.62 12.78
C PHE A 167 -5.40 10.87 12.96
N TYR A 168 -4.44 11.46 13.69
CA TYR A 168 -3.16 10.81 13.97
C TYR A 168 -3.30 9.60 14.90
N VAL A 169 -4.27 9.64 15.82
CA VAL A 169 -4.63 8.46 16.63
C VAL A 169 -5.22 7.34 15.76
N LYS A 170 -6.13 7.66 14.84
CA LYS A 170 -6.67 6.67 13.87
C LYS A 170 -5.56 6.10 12.99
N LEU A 171 -4.64 6.93 12.50
CA LEU A 171 -3.50 6.51 11.68
C LEU A 171 -2.60 5.52 12.44
N THR A 172 -2.21 5.86 13.67
CA THR A 172 -1.40 4.97 14.52
C THR A 172 -2.13 3.67 14.87
N PHE A 173 -3.45 3.72 15.02
CA PHE A 173 -4.25 2.51 15.20
C PHE A 173 -4.22 1.62 13.95
N ILE A 174 -4.40 2.17 12.75
CA ILE A 174 -4.33 1.38 11.51
C ILE A 174 -2.93 0.82 11.30
N SER A 175 -1.86 1.59 11.54
CA SER A 175 -0.50 1.05 11.43
C SER A 175 -0.24 -0.06 12.46
N PHE A 176 -0.83 0.02 13.65
CA PHE A 176 -0.83 -1.09 14.61
C PHE A 176 -1.55 -2.34 14.05
N VAL A 177 -2.68 -2.18 13.35
CA VAL A 177 -3.37 -3.32 12.70
C VAL A 177 -2.49 -4.00 11.65
N PHE A 178 -1.67 -3.27 10.89
CA PHE A 178 -0.68 -3.87 9.98
C PHE A 178 0.32 -4.76 10.72
N ILE A 179 0.85 -4.28 11.84
CA ILE A 179 1.79 -5.04 12.67
C ILE A 179 1.09 -6.26 13.31
N TRP A 180 -0.16 -6.10 13.72
CA TRP A 180 -0.95 -7.18 14.32
C TRP A 180 -1.29 -8.28 13.29
N ALA A 181 -1.64 -7.90 12.07
CA ALA A 181 -1.88 -8.84 10.98
C ALA A 181 -0.64 -9.70 10.70
N ARG A 182 0.56 -9.10 10.74
CA ARG A 182 1.84 -9.82 10.64
C ARG A 182 2.03 -10.85 11.75
N GLY A 183 1.65 -10.53 12.99
CA GLY A 183 1.85 -11.42 14.13
C GLY A 183 0.87 -12.60 14.18
N THR A 184 -0.25 -12.53 13.45
CA THR A 184 -1.36 -13.49 13.58
C THR A 184 -1.55 -14.39 12.38
N LEU A 185 -1.23 -13.93 11.17
CA LEU A 185 -1.55 -14.66 9.94
C LEU A 185 -0.34 -15.44 9.40
N PRO A 186 -0.54 -16.69 8.96
CA PRO A 186 0.50 -17.43 8.25
C PRO A 186 0.78 -16.81 6.88
N ARG A 187 2.00 -17.01 6.36
CA ARG A 187 2.35 -16.60 4.99
C ARG A 187 1.46 -17.34 3.98
N PHE A 188 0.93 -16.62 2.99
CA PHE A 188 0.28 -17.24 1.85
C PHE A 188 1.31 -17.90 0.93
N ARG A 189 0.86 -18.81 0.08
CA ARG A 189 1.65 -19.31 -1.06
C ARG A 189 1.38 -18.43 -2.28
N TYR A 190 2.40 -18.18 -3.09
CA TYR A 190 2.33 -17.31 -4.26
C TYR A 190 1.14 -17.62 -5.18
N ASP A 191 0.94 -18.90 -5.51
CA ASP A 191 -0.16 -19.34 -6.39
C ASP A 191 -1.54 -18.97 -5.82
N LYS A 192 -1.70 -19.04 -4.49
CA LYS A 192 -2.98 -18.71 -3.83
C LYS A 192 -3.26 -17.21 -3.85
N LEU A 193 -2.23 -16.36 -3.77
CA LEU A 193 -2.41 -14.91 -3.94
C LEU A 193 -2.85 -14.60 -5.36
N MET A 194 -2.19 -15.21 -6.37
CA MET A 194 -2.58 -14.98 -7.76
C MET A 194 -4.03 -15.41 -8.01
N TYR A 195 -4.46 -16.54 -7.44
CA TYR A 195 -5.87 -16.90 -7.51
C TYR A 195 -6.79 -15.90 -6.78
N LEU A 196 -6.39 -15.34 -5.64
CA LEU A 196 -7.17 -14.34 -4.90
C LEU A 196 -7.34 -13.03 -5.69
N ALA A 197 -6.32 -12.60 -6.43
CA ALA A 197 -6.37 -11.36 -7.20
C ALA A 197 -7.16 -11.52 -8.51
N TRP A 198 -7.09 -12.69 -9.14
CA TRP A 198 -7.62 -12.91 -10.49
C TRP A 198 -8.95 -13.69 -10.54
N LYS A 199 -9.39 -14.33 -9.46
CA LYS A 199 -10.68 -15.04 -9.38
C LYS A 199 -11.57 -14.45 -8.30
#